data_AF-A0A7V1ZE05-F1
#
_entry.id   AF-A0A7V1ZE05-F1
#
_cell.length_a   1.000
_cell.length_b   1.000
_cell.length_c   1.000
_cell.angle_alpha   90.00
_cell.angle_beta   90.00
_cell.angle_gamma   90.00
#
_symmetry.space_group_name_H-M   'P 1'
#
loop_
_entity.id
_entity.type
_entity.pdbx_description
1 polymer ?
#
loop_
_entity_poly.entity_id
_entity_poly.type
_entity_poly.pdbx_seq_one_letter_code
_entity_poly.pdbx_strand_id
1 'polypeptide(L)'
;MTDLIKLYELLKEKIGEETAKLLVDTISKIYSNGYIKNEQFIEVIRKLDEFARREDLDKLSNYIIELSRAIEGRIKSFEDMVKFEFSNIWQELKQLSGKIEEIQKNFATKDDIKELKEEQKNFATKDDIKRLEERFEKIEEAQKNFATKDDIKELKEEQKNFATKDDIKRIEERIEKRIERLEKMILGFYISVISSILLYFIIRIFLH
;
A
#
# COMPACT_ATOMS: atom_id res chain seq x y z
N MET A 1 50.85 49.23 -21.05
CA MET A 1 51.95 48.84 -20.14
C MET A 1 53.04 49.91 -20.07
N THR A 2 53.56 50.40 -21.20
CA THR A 2 54.60 51.44 -21.25
C THR A 2 54.23 52.74 -20.50
N ASP A 3 52.95 53.12 -20.50
CA ASP A 3 52.51 54.36 -19.84
C ASP A 3 52.43 54.26 -18.31
N LEU A 4 52.15 53.07 -17.74
CA LEU A 4 52.17 52.87 -16.29
C LEU A 4 53.58 52.86 -15.72
N ILE A 5 54.54 52.30 -16.46
CA ILE A 5 55.95 52.29 -16.04
C ILE A 5 56.48 53.73 -15.98
N LYS A 6 56.16 54.56 -16.97
CA LYS A 6 56.54 55.99 -16.97
C LYS A 6 55.85 56.75 -15.84
N LEU A 7 54.56 56.49 -15.62
CA LEU A 7 53.81 57.11 -14.52
C LEU A 7 54.36 56.71 -13.15
N TYR A 8 54.77 55.45 -12.98
CA TYR A 8 55.39 54.96 -11.74
C TYR A 8 56.64 55.75 -11.37
N GLU A 9 57.57 55.96 -12.30
CA GLU A 9 58.80 56.71 -12.03
C GLU A 9 58.51 58.16 -11.63
N LEU A 10 57.59 58.83 -12.34
CA LEU A 10 57.18 60.21 -12.01
C LEU A 10 56.53 60.31 -10.63
N LEU A 11 55.67 59.35 -10.27
CA LEU A 11 55.03 59.33 -8.96
C LEU A 11 56.01 58.97 -7.84
N LYS A 12 56.94 58.04 -8.09
CA LYS A 12 57.96 57.62 -7.11
C LYS A 12 58.75 58.82 -6.59
N GLU A 13 59.10 59.77 -7.44
CA GLU A 13 59.79 61.01 -7.05
C GLU A 13 58.93 61.95 -6.19
N LYS A 14 57.60 61.91 -6.33
CA LYS A 14 56.67 62.85 -5.68
C LYS A 14 56.04 62.33 -4.39
N ILE A 15 55.66 61.06 -4.37
CA ILE A 15 54.88 60.45 -3.27
C ILE A 15 55.59 59.25 -2.62
N GLY A 16 56.82 58.95 -3.05
CA GLY A 16 57.61 57.84 -2.52
C GLY A 16 57.30 56.49 -3.19
N GLU A 17 58.27 55.58 -3.11
CA GLU A 17 58.27 54.30 -3.82
C GLU A 17 57.10 53.38 -3.43
N GLU A 18 56.86 53.19 -2.13
CA GLU A 18 55.81 52.29 -1.66
C GLU A 18 54.42 52.77 -2.08
N THR A 19 54.14 54.07 -1.94
CA THR A 19 52.85 54.67 -2.29
C THR A 19 52.63 54.68 -3.81
N ALA A 20 53.65 55.00 -4.59
CA ALA A 20 53.59 54.96 -6.06
C ALA A 20 53.34 53.54 -6.58
N LYS A 21 54.03 52.55 -6.02
CA LYS A 21 53.83 51.13 -6.36
C LYS A 21 52.41 50.67 -6.04
N LEU A 22 51.92 50.97 -4.84
CA LEU A 22 50.57 50.61 -4.42
C LEU A 22 49.50 51.21 -5.35
N LEU A 23 49.67 52.49 -5.74
CA LEU A 23 48.74 53.17 -6.63
C LEU A 23 48.70 52.52 -8.01
N VAL A 24 49.87 52.28 -8.61
CA VAL A 24 50.01 51.65 -9.94
C VAL A 24 49.47 50.22 -9.95
N ASP A 25 49.79 49.43 -8.92
CA ASP A 25 49.26 48.07 -8.77
C ASP A 25 47.74 48.07 -8.63
N THR A 26 47.18 49.02 -7.86
CA THR A 26 45.74 49.16 -7.68
C THR A 26 45.04 49.51 -9.00
N ILE A 27 45.57 50.48 -9.74
CA ILE A 27 45.02 50.88 -11.05
C ILE A 27 45.08 49.72 -12.05
N SER A 28 46.19 48.98 -12.08
CA SER A 28 46.37 47.80 -12.94
C SER A 28 45.37 46.69 -12.60
N LYS A 29 45.13 46.43 -11.30
CA LYS A 29 44.13 45.46 -10.84
C LYS A 29 42.71 45.90 -11.20
N ILE A 30 42.36 47.17 -11.01
CA ILE A 30 41.03 47.70 -11.31
C ILE A 30 40.72 47.52 -12.80
N TYR A 31 41.68 47.80 -13.67
CA TYR A 31 41.54 47.60 -15.11
C TYR A 31 41.48 46.12 -15.51
N SER A 32 42.41 45.29 -15.01
CA SER A 32 42.48 43.87 -15.35
C SER A 32 41.23 43.10 -14.93
N ASN A 33 40.60 43.51 -13.82
CA ASN A 33 39.35 42.94 -13.34
C ASN A 33 38.10 43.53 -14.04
N GLY A 34 38.29 44.44 -15.00
CA GLY A 34 37.21 45.00 -15.83
C GLY A 34 36.31 46.02 -15.12
N TYR A 35 36.71 46.54 -13.95
CA TYR A 35 35.90 47.52 -13.21
C TYR A 35 35.83 48.88 -13.93
N ILE A 36 36.80 49.20 -14.78
CA ILE A 36 36.82 50.40 -15.61
C ILE A 36 37.13 50.06 -17.06
N LYS A 37 36.53 50.82 -17.98
CA LYS A 37 36.76 50.67 -19.42
C LYS A 37 38.12 51.27 -19.81
N ASN A 38 38.59 50.92 -21.01
CA ASN A 38 39.87 51.40 -21.52
C ASN A 38 39.93 52.93 -21.60
N GLU A 39 38.84 53.59 -21.98
CA GLU A 39 38.77 55.05 -22.04
C GLU A 39 38.92 55.69 -20.64
N GLN A 40 38.28 55.07 -19.63
CA GLN A 40 38.37 55.53 -18.25
C GLN A 40 39.76 55.28 -17.66
N PHE A 41 40.39 54.16 -18.02
CA PHE A 41 41.76 53.84 -17.63
C PHE A 41 42.76 54.84 -18.19
N ILE A 42 42.67 55.16 -19.48
CA ILE A 42 43.53 56.17 -20.13
C ILE A 42 43.34 57.54 -19.46
N GLU A 43 42.11 57.93 -19.14
CA GLU A 43 41.81 59.19 -18.47
C GLU A 43 42.39 59.26 -17.04
N VAL A 44 42.39 58.14 -16.31
CA VAL A 44 43.04 58.03 -14.99
C VAL A 44 44.55 58.24 -15.12
N ILE A 45 45.20 57.58 -16.08
CA ILE A 45 46.64 57.74 -16.32
C ILE A 45 46.99 59.18 -16.69
N ARG A 46 46.20 59.81 -17.56
CA ARG A 46 46.39 61.22 -17.97
C ARG A 46 46.30 62.18 -16.79
N LYS A 47 45.28 62.04 -15.95
CA LYS A 47 45.11 62.91 -14.77
C LYS A 47 46.22 62.73 -13.74
N LEU A 48 46.70 61.50 -13.56
CA LEU A 48 47.81 61.23 -12.64
C LEU A 48 49.15 61.76 -13.17
N ASP A 49 49.40 61.70 -14.48
CA ASP A 49 50.56 62.35 -15.11
C ASP A 49 50.49 63.88 -14.97
N GLU A 50 49.32 64.49 -15.22
CA GLU A 50 49.12 65.92 -14.98
C GLU A 50 49.35 66.31 -13.53
N PHE A 51 48.89 65.47 -12.59
CA PHE A 51 49.08 65.68 -11.17
C PHE A 51 50.57 65.61 -10.78
N ALA A 52 51.29 64.57 -11.23
CA ALA A 52 52.72 64.41 -10.93
C ALA A 52 53.57 65.60 -11.42
N ARG A 53 53.09 66.33 -12.44
CA ARG A 53 53.75 67.51 -13.02
C ARG A 53 53.37 68.85 -12.38
N ARG A 54 52.28 68.95 -11.62
CA ARG A 54 51.81 70.22 -11.03
C ARG A 54 52.32 70.37 -9.60
N GLU A 55 53.06 71.45 -9.32
CA GLU A 55 53.61 71.79 -7.98
C GLU A 55 52.56 72.36 -6.99
N ASP A 56 51.26 72.18 -7.24
CA ASP A 56 50.18 72.79 -6.44
C ASP A 56 49.45 71.72 -5.61
N LEU A 57 50.08 71.36 -4.48
CA LEU A 57 49.67 70.27 -3.59
C LEU A 57 48.35 70.52 -2.84
N ASP A 58 47.95 71.78 -2.66
CA ASP A 58 46.73 72.13 -1.91
C ASP A 58 45.45 71.82 -2.69
N LYS A 59 45.45 72.03 -4.00
CA LYS A 59 44.32 71.67 -4.88
C LYS A 59 44.14 70.17 -4.97
N LEU A 60 45.24 69.42 -5.02
CA LEU A 60 45.19 67.97 -4.95
C LEU A 60 44.58 67.52 -3.62
N SER A 61 45.06 68.05 -2.49
CA SER A 61 44.60 67.67 -1.17
C SER A 61 43.07 67.81 -1.05
N ASN A 62 42.53 68.95 -1.48
CA ASN A 62 41.08 69.17 -1.50
C ASN A 62 40.33 68.21 -2.42
N TYR A 63 40.87 67.92 -3.61
CA TYR A 63 40.28 66.97 -4.54
C TYR A 63 40.25 65.53 -3.96
N ILE A 64 41.33 65.12 -3.28
CA ILE A 64 41.40 63.82 -2.59
C ILE A 64 40.35 63.74 -1.48
N ILE A 65 40.20 64.80 -0.67
CA ILE A 65 39.21 64.83 0.42
C ILE A 65 37.78 64.68 -0.13
N GLU A 66 37.43 65.41 -1.19
CA GLU A 66 36.10 65.31 -1.82
C GLU A 66 35.86 63.92 -2.43
N LEU A 67 36.88 63.34 -3.07
CA LEU A 67 36.80 61.96 -3.58
C LEU A 67 36.62 60.95 -2.45
N SER A 68 37.35 61.07 -1.34
CA SER A 68 37.21 60.18 -0.19
C SER A 68 35.81 60.23 0.39
N ARG A 69 35.25 61.43 0.58
CA ARG A 69 33.85 61.60 1.04
C ARG A 69 32.85 60.95 0.08
N ALA A 70 33.04 61.13 -1.23
CA ALA A 70 32.17 60.52 -2.24
C ALA A 70 32.27 58.98 -2.23
N ILE A 71 33.46 58.41 -2.04
CA ILE A 71 33.68 56.98 -1.92
C ILE A 71 33.03 56.44 -0.65
N GLU A 72 33.25 57.07 0.50
CA GLU A 72 32.63 56.69 1.78
C GLU A 72 31.10 56.67 1.68
N GLY A 73 30.51 57.70 1.04
CA GLY A 73 29.06 57.74 0.80
C GLY A 73 28.56 56.57 -0.07
N ARG A 74 29.30 56.22 -1.13
CA ARG A 74 28.96 55.07 -1.99
C ARG A 74 29.12 53.74 -1.27
N ILE A 75 30.18 53.58 -0.46
CA ILE A 75 30.41 52.38 0.36
C ILE A 75 29.25 52.22 1.35
N LYS A 76 28.88 53.29 2.05
CA LYS A 76 27.75 53.25 2.99
C LYS A 76 26.44 52.87 2.31
N SER A 77 26.15 53.47 1.15
CA SER A 77 24.96 53.12 0.36
C SER A 77 24.99 51.66 -0.09
N PHE A 78 26.16 51.13 -0.45
CA PHE A 78 26.32 49.73 -0.82
C PHE A 78 26.13 48.80 0.39
N GLU A 79 26.70 49.14 1.55
CA GLU A 79 26.50 48.39 2.79
C GLU A 79 25.02 48.33 3.20
N ASP A 80 24.31 49.45 3.11
CA ASP A 80 22.88 49.52 3.43
C ASP A 80 22.05 48.66 2.47
N MET A 81 22.37 48.72 1.17
CA MET A 81 21.75 47.87 0.15
C MET A 81 22.01 46.38 0.42
N VAL A 82 23.25 46.01 0.72
CA VAL A 82 23.62 44.62 1.02
C VAL A 82 22.89 44.11 2.27
N LYS A 83 22.84 44.91 3.35
CA LYS A 83 22.09 44.56 4.56
C LYS A 83 20.60 44.36 4.27
N PHE A 84 20.02 45.22 3.44
CA PHE A 84 18.63 45.10 3.02
C PHE A 84 18.37 43.79 2.26
N GLU A 85 19.18 43.49 1.25
CA GLU A 85 19.05 42.26 0.45
C GLU A 85 19.25 41.00 1.31
N PHE A 86 20.27 40.99 2.19
CA PHE A 86 20.45 39.88 3.13
C PHE A 86 19.25 39.69 4.05
N SER A 87 18.62 40.78 4.50
CA SER A 87 17.41 40.70 5.32
C SER A 87 16.24 40.07 4.56
N ASN A 88 16.02 40.48 3.31
CA ASN A 88 14.97 39.92 2.45
C ASN A 88 15.17 38.42 2.22
N ILE A 89 16.38 38.03 1.80
CA ILE A 89 16.74 36.61 1.59
C ILE A 89 16.48 35.79 2.85
N TRP A 90 16.85 36.33 4.02
CA TRP A 90 16.65 35.63 5.29
C TRP A 90 15.15 35.42 5.61
N GLN A 91 14.30 36.40 5.31
CA GLN A 91 12.84 36.26 5.47
C GLN A 91 12.25 35.22 4.52
N GLU A 92 12.67 35.21 3.25
CA GLU A 92 12.23 34.21 2.27
C GLU A 92 12.60 32.78 2.70
N LEU A 93 13.84 32.59 3.17
CA LEU A 93 14.30 31.30 3.70
C LEU A 93 13.46 30.85 4.90
N LYS A 94 13.12 31.77 5.80
CA LYS A 94 12.27 31.47 6.96
C LYS A 94 10.87 31.02 6.53
N GLN A 95 10.28 31.69 5.54
CA GLN A 95 8.97 31.31 5.01
C GLN A 95 9.00 29.94 4.31
N LEU A 96 10.06 29.65 3.54
CA LEU A 96 10.24 28.36 2.89
C LEU A 96 10.38 27.23 3.92
N SER A 97 11.15 27.44 4.99
CA SER A 97 11.28 26.48 6.08
C SER A 97 9.91 26.13 6.68
N GLY A 98 9.09 27.14 6.99
CA GLY A 98 7.74 26.91 7.53
C GLY A 98 6.84 26.11 6.58
N LYS A 99 6.89 26.39 5.27
CA LYS A 99 6.13 25.62 4.26
C LYS A 99 6.60 24.17 4.17
N ILE A 100 7.91 23.92 4.27
CA ILE A 100 8.47 22.56 4.27
C ILE A 100 7.97 21.78 5.48
N GLU A 101 7.98 22.39 6.67
CA GLU A 101 7.45 21.77 7.90
C GLU A 101 5.96 21.42 7.77
N GLU A 102 5.15 22.33 7.21
CA GLU A 102 3.73 22.08 6.97
C GLU A 102 3.50 20.94 5.98
N ILE A 103 4.25 20.90 4.88
CA ILE A 103 4.20 19.81 3.90
C ILE A 103 4.57 18.48 4.56
N GLN A 104 5.64 18.46 5.35
CA GLN A 104 6.07 17.25 6.06
C GLN A 104 5.01 16.72 7.01
N LYS A 105 4.27 17.60 7.69
CA LYS A 105 3.18 17.20 8.58
C LYS A 105 1.98 16.60 7.85
N ASN A 106 1.72 17.07 6.62
CA ASN A 106 0.54 16.68 5.85
C ASN A 106 0.79 15.50 4.88
N PHE A 107 2.02 15.02 4.77
CA PHE A 107 2.36 13.87 3.94
C PHE A 107 2.19 12.56 4.71
N ALA A 108 1.52 11.60 4.08
CA ALA A 108 1.51 10.22 4.55
C ALA A 108 2.95 9.69 4.57
N THR A 109 3.35 9.19 5.72
CA THR A 109 4.67 8.61 5.97
C THR A 109 4.74 7.19 5.42
N LYS A 110 5.96 6.63 5.40
CA LYS A 110 6.15 5.21 5.05
C LYS A 110 5.41 4.27 6.00
N ASP A 111 5.22 4.69 7.25
CA ASP A 111 4.52 3.89 8.26
C ASP A 111 3.01 3.89 8.01
N ASP A 112 2.42 5.02 7.63
CA ASP A 112 1.00 5.10 7.23
C ASP A 112 0.69 4.16 6.04
N ILE A 113 1.60 4.11 5.05
CA ILE A 113 1.48 3.18 3.91
C ILE A 113 1.64 1.72 4.34
N LYS A 114 2.48 1.45 5.34
CA LYS A 114 2.70 0.10 5.86
C LYS A 114 1.47 -0.39 6.62
N GLU A 115 0.87 0.46 7.44
CA GLU A 115 -0.36 0.18 8.18
C GLU A 115 -1.51 -0.15 7.21
N LEU A 116 -1.73 0.68 6.18
CA LEU A 116 -2.73 0.41 5.14
C LEU A 116 -2.49 -0.93 4.41
N LYS A 117 -1.23 -1.31 4.17
CA LYS A 117 -0.89 -2.61 3.57
C LYS A 117 -1.14 -3.78 4.51
N GLU A 118 -0.96 -3.59 5.81
CA GLU A 118 -1.26 -4.61 6.80
C GLU A 118 -2.76 -4.78 6.98
N GLU A 119 -3.52 -3.69 7.04
CA GLU A 119 -4.99 -3.72 7.05
C GLU A 119 -5.56 -4.39 5.80
N GLN A 120 -4.98 -4.11 4.61
CA GLN A 120 -5.42 -4.72 3.35
C GLN A 120 -5.32 -6.25 3.35
N LYS A 121 -4.38 -6.85 4.11
CA LYS A 121 -4.22 -8.32 4.20
C LYS A 121 -5.39 -9.01 4.89
N ASN A 122 -6.18 -8.28 5.68
CA ASN A 122 -7.31 -8.85 6.42
C ASN A 122 -8.61 -8.89 5.59
N PHE A 123 -8.59 -8.35 4.36
CA PHE A 123 -9.74 -8.43 3.47
C PHE A 123 -9.78 -9.79 2.76
N ALA A 124 -10.98 -10.39 2.74
CA ALA A 124 -11.24 -11.56 1.91
C ALA A 124 -10.98 -11.23 0.44
N THR A 125 -10.22 -12.09 -0.23
CA THR A 125 -9.90 -11.93 -1.64
C THR A 125 -10.96 -12.58 -2.52
N LYS A 126 -10.90 -12.33 -3.84
CA LYS A 126 -11.78 -12.98 -4.80
C LYS A 126 -11.68 -14.51 -4.75
N ASP A 127 -10.50 -15.05 -4.44
CA ASP A 127 -10.29 -16.50 -4.32
C ASP A 127 -10.96 -17.07 -3.08
N ASP A 128 -10.98 -16.33 -1.96
CA ASP A 128 -11.68 -16.73 -0.74
C ASP A 128 -13.19 -16.82 -0.97
N ILE A 129 -13.75 -15.85 -1.68
CA ILE A 129 -15.16 -15.83 -2.07
C ILE A 129 -15.47 -17.02 -3.00
N LYS A 130 -14.64 -17.26 -4.01
CA LYS A 130 -14.81 -18.39 -4.93
C LYS A 130 -14.78 -19.75 -4.22
N ARG A 131 -13.87 -19.92 -3.25
CA ARG A 131 -13.83 -21.14 -2.42
C ARG A 131 -15.08 -21.30 -1.57
N LEU A 132 -15.68 -20.21 -1.08
CA LEU A 132 -16.95 -20.27 -0.36
C LEU A 132 -18.09 -20.64 -1.29
N GLU A 133 -18.19 -20.05 -2.48
CA GLU A 133 -19.18 -20.41 -3.51
C GLU A 133 -19.12 -21.90 -3.86
N GLU A 134 -17.93 -22.43 -4.15
CA GLU A 134 -17.74 -23.87 -4.43
C GLU A 134 -18.13 -24.77 -3.25
N ARG A 135 -17.93 -24.32 -2.00
CA ARG A 135 -18.37 -25.05 -0.81
C ARG A 135 -19.89 -25.00 -0.65
N PHE A 136 -20.53 -23.88 -0.94
CA PHE A 136 -21.98 -23.76 -0.92
C PHE A 136 -22.61 -24.67 -1.98
N GLU A 137 -22.10 -24.68 -3.21
CA GLU A 137 -22.57 -25.59 -4.26
C GLU A 137 -22.49 -27.07 -3.84
N LYS A 138 -21.37 -27.48 -3.22
CA LYS A 138 -21.21 -28.86 -2.71
C LYS A 138 -22.18 -29.18 -1.57
N ILE A 139 -22.50 -28.23 -0.70
CA ILE A 139 -23.49 -28.41 0.37
C ILE A 139 -24.88 -28.55 -0.23
N GLU A 140 -25.23 -27.72 -1.21
CA GLU A 140 -26.52 -27.81 -1.92
C GLU A 140 -26.66 -29.15 -2.65
N GLU A 141 -25.60 -29.63 -3.32
CA GLU A 141 -25.58 -30.93 -3.97
C GLU A 141 -25.73 -32.07 -2.95
N ALA A 142 -25.02 -32.01 -1.82
CA ALA A 142 -25.14 -33.00 -0.76
C ALA A 142 -26.56 -33.01 -0.15
N GLN A 143 -27.19 -31.84 0.04
CA GLN A 143 -28.55 -31.72 0.57
C GLN A 143 -29.61 -32.36 -0.33
N LYS A 144 -29.43 -32.34 -1.66
CA LYS A 144 -30.34 -33.02 -2.60
C LYS A 144 -30.39 -34.53 -2.42
N ASN A 145 -29.33 -35.13 -1.86
CA ASN A 145 -29.23 -36.57 -1.67
C ASN A 145 -29.69 -37.04 -0.28
N PHE A 146 -30.19 -36.15 0.58
CA PHE A 146 -30.77 -36.55 1.86
C PHE A 146 -32.21 -37.05 1.66
N ALA A 147 -32.52 -38.18 2.32
CA ALA A 147 -33.89 -38.66 2.42
C ALA A 147 -34.76 -37.60 3.11
N THR A 148 -35.83 -37.21 2.43
CA THR A 148 -36.79 -36.22 2.88
C THR A 148 -37.83 -36.85 3.81
N LYS A 149 -38.65 -36.01 4.45
CA LYS A 149 -39.75 -36.49 5.28
C LYS A 149 -40.76 -37.33 4.51
N ASP A 150 -40.89 -37.08 3.20
CA ASP A 150 -41.81 -37.81 2.33
C ASP A 150 -41.26 -39.21 1.99
N ASP A 151 -39.96 -39.36 1.75
CA ASP A 151 -39.31 -40.67 1.55
C ASP A 151 -39.48 -41.57 2.79
N ILE A 152 -39.36 -41.00 3.99
CA ILE A 152 -39.60 -41.72 5.26
C ILE A 152 -41.08 -42.09 5.42
N LYS A 153 -41.99 -41.29 4.86
CA LYS A 153 -43.44 -41.55 4.92
C LYS A 153 -43.84 -42.67 3.95
N GLU A 154 -43.27 -42.69 2.75
CA GLU A 154 -43.48 -43.75 1.77
C GLU A 154 -42.97 -45.10 2.29
N LEU A 155 -41.77 -45.16 2.86
CA LEU A 155 -41.27 -46.37 3.54
C LEU A 155 -42.19 -46.84 4.69
N LYS A 156 -42.78 -45.92 5.46
CA LYS A 156 -43.75 -46.26 6.52
C LYS A 156 -45.08 -46.77 5.96
N GLU A 157 -45.50 -46.30 4.80
CA GLU A 157 -46.71 -46.77 4.12
C GLU A 157 -46.48 -48.14 3.48
N GLU A 158 -45.34 -48.37 2.83
CA GLU A 158 -44.95 -49.70 2.33
C GLU A 158 -44.84 -50.73 3.46
N GLN A 159 -44.30 -50.33 4.63
CA GLN A 159 -44.18 -51.22 5.79
C GLN A 159 -45.54 -51.69 6.33
N LYS A 160 -46.64 -50.95 6.09
CA LYS A 160 -48.00 -51.37 6.47
C LYS A 160 -48.57 -52.48 5.59
N ASN A 161 -47.99 -52.71 4.40
CA ASN A 161 -48.43 -53.77 3.48
C ASN A 161 -47.75 -55.12 3.75
N PHE A 162 -46.85 -55.22 4.73
CA PHE A 162 -46.26 -56.49 5.15
C PHE A 162 -47.23 -57.27 6.04
N ALA A 163 -47.26 -58.60 5.84
CA ALA A 163 -48.03 -59.51 6.67
C ALA A 163 -47.63 -59.34 8.15
N THR A 164 -48.61 -59.09 9.00
CA THR A 164 -48.39 -58.88 10.43
C THR A 164 -48.33 -60.22 11.17
N LYS A 165 -47.85 -60.20 12.42
CA LYS A 165 -47.84 -61.41 13.27
C LYS A 165 -49.24 -62.04 13.42
N ASP A 166 -50.29 -61.22 13.34
CA ASP A 166 -51.69 -61.69 13.44
C ASP A 166 -52.15 -62.41 12.17
N ASP A 167 -51.66 -62.00 10.99
CA ASP A 167 -51.95 -62.68 9.71
C ASP A 167 -51.33 -64.08 9.69
N ILE A 168 -50.10 -64.20 10.20
CA ILE A 168 -49.39 -65.48 10.37
C ILE A 168 -50.17 -66.39 11.32
N LYS A 169 -50.60 -65.87 12.48
CA LYS A 169 -51.36 -66.61 13.49
C LYS A 169 -52.72 -67.12 12.96
N ARG A 170 -53.43 -66.32 12.15
CA ARG A 170 -54.67 -66.76 11.49
C ARG A 170 -54.44 -67.90 10.50
N ILE A 171 -53.30 -67.89 9.79
CA ILE A 171 -52.93 -68.97 8.88
C ILE A 171 -52.64 -70.26 9.66
N GLU A 172 -51.90 -70.17 10.77
CA GLU A 172 -51.61 -71.30 11.67
C GLU A 172 -52.89 -71.96 12.19
N GLU A 173 -53.82 -71.18 12.76
CA GLU A 173 -55.12 -71.69 13.26
C GLU A 173 -55.94 -72.37 12.15
N ARG A 174 -55.88 -71.83 10.92
CA ARG A 174 -56.60 -72.41 9.76
C ARG A 174 -55.99 -73.73 9.34
N ILE A 175 -54.67 -73.89 9.44
CA ILE A 175 -53.95 -75.13 9.15
C ILE A 175 -54.28 -76.18 10.22
N GLU A 176 -54.25 -75.81 11.50
CA GLU A 176 -54.56 -76.71 12.62
C GLU A 176 -55.97 -77.31 12.50
N LYS A 177 -56.98 -76.49 12.19
CA LYS A 177 -58.36 -76.95 11.92
C LYS A 177 -58.48 -77.87 10.70
N ARG A 178 -57.57 -77.78 9.73
CA ARG A 178 -57.55 -78.72 8.58
C ARG A 178 -56.93 -80.05 8.98
N ILE A 179 -55.88 -80.02 9.79
CA ILE A 179 -55.22 -81.23 10.33
C ILE A 179 -56.21 -82.01 11.21
N GLU A 180 -56.89 -81.36 12.15
CA GLU A 180 -57.84 -82.04 13.05
C GLU A 180 -58.99 -82.72 12.28
N ARG A 181 -59.44 -82.11 11.17
CA ARG A 181 -60.46 -82.71 10.29
C ARG A 181 -59.93 -83.95 9.56
N LEU A 182 -58.68 -83.92 9.10
CA LEU A 182 -58.05 -85.06 8.45
C LEU A 182 -57.88 -86.23 9.42
N GLU A 183 -57.45 -85.96 10.66
CA GLU A 183 -57.31 -86.99 11.71
C GLU A 183 -58.64 -87.70 11.99
N LYS A 184 -59.74 -86.94 12.12
CA LYS A 184 -61.09 -87.50 12.31
C LYS A 184 -61.54 -88.38 11.14
N MET A 185 -61.24 -87.97 9.90
CA MET A 185 -61.54 -88.78 8.71
C MET A 185 -60.76 -90.09 8.69
N ILE A 186 -59.46 -90.04 9.03
CA ILE A 186 -58.58 -91.22 9.09
C ILE A 186 -59.08 -92.20 10.17
N LEU A 187 -59.39 -91.71 11.38
CA LEU A 187 -59.94 -92.51 12.47
C LEU A 187 -61.25 -93.20 12.06
N GLY A 188 -62.17 -92.46 11.43
CA GLY A 188 -63.43 -93.01 10.93
C GLY A 188 -63.22 -94.12 9.88
N PHE A 189 -62.27 -93.93 8.97
CA PHE A 189 -61.92 -94.95 7.97
C PHE A 189 -61.36 -96.21 8.61
N TYR A 190 -60.41 -96.08 9.56
CA TYR A 190 -59.85 -97.22 10.29
C TYR A 190 -60.92 -98.03 11.04
N ILE A 191 -61.85 -97.36 11.73
CA ILE A 191 -62.96 -98.02 12.44
C ILE A 191 -63.84 -98.78 11.45
N SER A 192 -64.21 -98.17 10.32
CA SER A 192 -65.04 -98.81 9.28
C SER A 192 -64.39 -100.09 8.71
N VAL A 193 -63.08 -100.04 8.45
CA VAL A 193 -62.32 -101.21 7.96
C VAL A 193 -62.30 -102.32 9.01
N ILE A 194 -61.98 -101.99 10.27
CA ILE A 194 -61.93 -102.97 11.37
C ILE A 194 -63.31 -103.60 11.61
N SER A 195 -64.38 -102.80 11.64
CA SER A 195 -65.75 -103.30 11.80
C SER A 195 -66.16 -104.24 10.66
N SER A 196 -65.77 -103.93 9.41
CA SER A 196 -66.04 -104.79 8.25
C SER A 196 -65.31 -106.13 8.35
N ILE A 197 -64.05 -106.13 8.79
CA ILE A 197 -63.26 -107.35 9.03
C ILE A 197 -63.89 -108.19 10.16
N LEU A 198 -64.25 -107.56 11.29
CA LEU A 198 -64.90 -108.23 12.42
C LEU A 198 -66.24 -108.86 12.02
N LEU A 199 -67.07 -108.11 11.27
CA LEU A 199 -68.35 -108.61 10.77
C LEU A 199 -68.16 -109.83 9.85
N TYR A 200 -67.17 -109.80 8.97
CA TYR A 200 -66.82 -110.94 8.12
C TYR A 200 -66.44 -112.17 8.94
N PHE A 201 -65.63 -112.02 10.00
CA PHE A 201 -65.28 -113.15 10.88
C PHE A 201 -66.47 -113.67 11.68
N ILE A 202 -67.34 -112.80 12.20
CA ILE A 202 -68.56 -113.20 12.92
C ILE A 202 -69.49 -114.00 12.00
N ILE A 203 -69.77 -113.50 10.79
CA ILE A 203 -70.59 -114.19 9.80
C ILE A 203 -70.00 -115.58 9.49
N ARG A 204 -68.67 -115.68 9.34
CA ARG A 204 -67.99 -116.95 9.02
C ARG A 204 -68.02 -117.97 10.17
N ILE A 205 -68.04 -117.53 11.43
CA ILE A 205 -68.12 -118.42 12.60
C ILE A 205 -69.54 -118.94 12.83
N PHE A 206 -70.58 -118.14 12.57
CA PHE A 206 -71.98 -118.53 12.85
C PHE A 206 -72.69 -119.27 11.70
N LEU A 207 -72.13 -119.26 10.48
CA LEU A 207 -72.70 -119.93 9.29
C LEU A 207 -72.00 -121.27 8.93
N HIS A 208 -71.11 -121.78 9.78
CA HIS A 208 -70.48 -123.11 9.71
C HIS A 208 -70.49 -123.79 11.08
#